data_AF-A0A326RLP7-F1
#
_entry.id   AF-A0A326RLP7-F1
#
_cell.length_a   1.000
_cell.length_b   1.000
_cell.length_c   1.000
_cell.angle_alpha   90.00
_cell.angle_beta   90.00
_cell.angle_gamma   90.00
#
_symmetry.space_group_name_H-M   'P 1'
#
loop_
_entity.id
_entity.type
_entity.pdbx_description
1 polymer ?
#
loop_
_entity_poly.entity_id
_entity_poly.type
_entity_poly.pdbx_seq_one_letter_code
_entity_poly.pdbx_strand_id
1 'polypeptide(L)' 'MLEALKVLLLILLAASVASLLAGLYRPVYVLWFLDRFNRLKVLQVYGIASLILASLWILLGLLS' A
#
# COMPACT_ATOMS: atom_id res chain seq x y z
N MET A 1 12.31 -5.86 20.66
CA MET A 1 12.85 -5.41 19.37
C MET A 1 11.99 -5.90 18.20
N LEU A 2 11.72 -7.21 18.11
CA LEU A 2 10.87 -7.78 17.05
C LEU A 2 9.42 -7.22 17.04
N GLU A 3 8.81 -7.06 18.22
CA GLU A 3 7.46 -6.50 18.35
C GLU A 3 7.36 -5.04 17.84
N ALA A 4 8.39 -4.22 18.12
CA ALA A 4 8.44 -2.85 17.60
C ALA A 4 8.53 -2.82 16.06
N LEU A 5 9.24 -3.78 15.46
CA LEU A 5 9.31 -3.94 14.00
C LEU A 5 7.95 -4.35 13.41
N LYS A 6 7.20 -5.25 14.07
CA LYS A 6 5.84 -5.62 13.65
C LYS A 6 4.90 -4.41 13.65
N VAL A 7 4.94 -3.59 14.70
CA VAL A 7 4.11 -2.38 14.80
C VAL A 7 4.50 -1.37 13.72
N LEU A 8 5.79 -1.16 13.47
CA LEU A 8 6.26 -0.29 12.39
C LEU A 8 5.78 -0.77 11.01
N LEU A 9 5.91 -2.07 10.71
CA LEU A 9 5.44 -2.67 9.47
C LEU A 9 3.92 -2.49 9.30
N LEU A 10 3.15 -2.61 10.38
CA LEU A 10 1.71 -2.41 10.37
C LEU A 10 1.32 -0.95 10.07
N ILE A 11 2.03 0.02 10.65
CA ILE A 11 1.84 1.45 10.35
C ILE A 11 2.15 1.75 8.88
N LEU A 12 3.27 1.23 8.36
CA LEU A 12 3.66 1.41 6.96
C LEU A 12 2.65 0.75 6.02
N LEU A 13 2.16 -0.44 6.37
CA LEU A 13 1.11 -1.12 5.62
C LEU A 13 -0.16 -0.25 5.56
N ALA A 14 -0.63 0.24 6.71
CA ALA A 14 -1.79 1.12 6.78
C ALA A 14 -1.61 2.40 5.93
N ALA A 15 -0.43 3.02 6.00
CA ALA A 15 -0.12 4.21 5.20
C ALA A 15 -0.09 3.90 3.69
N SER A 16 0.45 2.76 3.28
CA SER A 16 0.48 2.34 1.86
C SER A 16 -0.92 2.05 1.32
N VAL A 17 -1.78 1.40 2.10
CA VAL A 17 -3.18 1.13 1.74
C VAL A 17 -3.97 2.43 1.67
N ALA A 18 -3.81 3.34 2.64
CA ALA A 18 -4.44 4.65 2.61
C ALA A 18 -4.02 5.45 1.37
N SER A 19 -2.74 5.38 0.99
CA SER A 19 -2.21 6.04 -0.20
C SER A 19 -2.75 5.42 -1.50
N LEU A 20 -2.93 4.09 -1.54
CA LEU A 20 -3.57 3.40 -2.64
C LEU A 20 -5.04 3.86 -2.81
N LEU A 21 -5.80 3.91 -1.72
CA LEU A 21 -7.20 4.36 -1.75
C LEU A 21 -7.31 5.83 -2.15
N ALA A 22 -6.48 6.70 -1.57
CA ALA A 22 -6.43 8.12 -1.92
C ALA A 22 -6.02 8.33 -3.40
N GLY A 23 -5.04 7.57 -3.86
CA GLY A 23 -4.56 7.58 -5.24
C GLY A 23 -5.55 6.99 -6.25
N LEU A 24 -6.56 6.22 -5.81
CA LEU A 24 -7.65 5.73 -6.64
C LEU A 24 -8.88 6.65 -6.63
N TYR A 25 -9.09 7.43 -5.55
CA TYR A 25 -10.21 8.36 -5.41
C TYR A 25 -9.99 9.71 -6.10
N ARG A 26 -8.82 10.34 -5.89
CA ARG A 26 -8.46 11.66 -6.45
C ARG A 26 -8.48 11.76 -7.99
N PRO A 27 -8.12 10.74 -8.78
CA PRO A 27 -8.00 10.86 -10.22
C PRO A 27 -9.37 10.97 -10.93
N VAL A 28 -10.41 10.40 -10.32
CA VAL A 28 -11.76 10.26 -10.91
C VAL A 28 -12.42 11.60 -11.23
N TYR A 29 -12.13 12.65 -10.46
CA TYR A 29 -12.82 13.95 -10.59
C TYR A 29 -12.21 14.92 -11.61
N VAL A 30 -10.92 14.78 -11.94
CA VAL A 30 -10.18 15.81 -12.70
C VAL A 30 -9.70 15.31 -14.06
N LEU A 31 -9.38 14.01 -14.22
CA LEU A 31 -8.64 13.52 -15.40
C LEU A 31 -9.13 12.15 -15.93
N TRP A 32 -10.44 11.87 -15.88
CA TRP A 32 -11.07 10.55 -16.19
C TRP A 32 -10.48 9.79 -17.42
N PHE A 33 -10.03 10.47 -18.50
CA PHE A 33 -9.39 9.80 -19.63
C PHE A 33 -7.88 9.49 -19.47
N LEU A 34 -7.08 10.39 -18.89
CA LEU A 34 -5.66 10.15 -18.54
C LEU A 34 -5.50 9.19 -17.34
N ASP A 35 -6.61 9.02 -16.62
CA ASP A 35 -6.73 8.32 -15.36
C ASP A 35 -6.49 6.82 -15.40
N ARG A 36 -6.77 6.14 -16.52
CA ARG A 36 -6.64 4.67 -16.57
C ARG A 36 -5.19 4.24 -16.39
N PHE A 37 -4.26 4.89 -17.09
CA PHE A 37 -2.83 4.66 -16.92
C PHE A 37 -2.33 5.13 -15.55
N ASN A 38 -2.88 6.24 -15.04
CA ASN A 38 -2.50 6.77 -13.74
C ASN A 38 -2.96 5.85 -12.59
N ARG A 39 -4.19 5.30 -12.67
CA ARG A 39 -4.76 4.33 -11.72
C ARG A 39 -4.01 3.00 -11.74
N LEU A 40 -3.65 2.50 -12.92
CA LEU A 40 -2.80 1.31 -13.04
C LEU A 40 -1.43 1.53 -12.40
N LYS A 41 -0.83 2.72 -12.58
CA LYS A 41 0.45 3.06 -11.96
C LYS A 41 0.33 3.18 -10.43
N VAL A 42 -0.77 3.76 -9.92
CA VAL A 42 -1.07 3.81 -8.49
C VAL A 42 -1.24 2.40 -7.92
N LEU A 43 -2.02 1.54 -8.59
CA LEU A 43 -2.19 0.14 -8.20
C LEU A 43 -0.86 -0.63 -8.23
N GLN A 44 -0.03 -0.42 -9.25
CA GLN A 44 1.29 -1.04 -9.32
C GLN A 44 2.18 -0.56 -8.18
N VAL A 45 2.36 0.75 -8.00
CA VAL A 45 3.31 1.28 -7.00
C VAL A 45 2.83 1.01 -5.57
N TYR A 46 1.63 1.46 -5.22
CA TYR A 46 1.12 1.35 -3.85
C TYR A 46 0.60 -0.06 -3.56
N GLY A 47 0.10 -0.79 -4.56
CA GLY A 47 -0.36 -2.16 -4.39
C GLY A 47 0.80 -3.13 -4.22
N ILE A 48 1.88 -3.01 -5.02
CA ILE A 48 3.10 -3.80 -4.80
C ILE A 48 3.71 -3.46 -3.43
N ALA A 49 3.79 -2.18 -3.06
CA ALA A 49 4.27 -1.77 -1.74
C ALA A 49 3.43 -2.39 -0.61
N SER A 50 2.10 -2.34 -0.72
CA SER A 50 1.18 -2.95 0.25
C SER A 50 1.36 -4.48 0.34
N LEU A 51 1.50 -5.16 -0.81
CA LEU A 51 1.73 -6.61 -0.85
C LEU A 51 3.06 -7.01 -0.21
N ILE A 52 4.14 -6.27 -0.49
CA ILE A 52 5.45 -6.52 0.11
C ILE A 52 5.39 -6.34 1.63
N LEU A 53 4.80 -5.24 2.10
CA LEU A 53 4.68 -4.95 3.53
C LEU A 53 3.80 -5.99 4.24
N ALA A 54 2.68 -6.41 3.64
CA ALA A 54 1.82 -7.44 4.18
C ALA A 54 2.55 -8.79 4.27
N SER A 55 3.26 -9.18 3.21
CA SER A 55 4.03 -10.43 3.16
C SER A 55 5.13 -10.45 4.22
N LEU A 56 5.87 -9.35 4.37
CA LEU A 56 6.89 -9.21 5.41
C LEU A 56 6.28 -9.29 6.81
N TRP A 57 5.15 -8.62 7.04
CA TRP A 57 4.47 -8.66 8.34
C TRP A 57 4.00 -10.07 8.71
N ILE A 58 3.41 -10.81 7.76
CA ILE A 58 2.98 -12.21 7.95
C ILE A 58 4.17 -13.11 8.23
N LEU A 59 5.24 -13.02 7.42
CA LEU A 59 6.45 -13.83 7.61
C LEU A 59 7.09 -13.58 8.97
N LEU A 60 7.15 -12.32 9.40
CA LEU A 60 7.70 -11.96 10.70
C LEU A 60 6.82 -12.46 11.86
N GLY A 61 5.51 -12.58 11.65
CA GLY A 61 4.57 -13.17 12.59
C GLY A 61 4.66 -14.70 12.66
N LEU A 62 5.04 -15.38 11.57
CA LEU A 62 5.28 -16.82 11.56
C LEU A 62 6.61 -17.22 12.21
N LEU A 63 7.61 -16.33 12.15
CA LEU A 63 8.97 -16.58 12.68
C LEU A 63 9.12 -16.26 14.18
N SER A 64 8.16 -15.51 14.74
CA SER A 64 8.13 -15.06 16.14
C SER A 64 7.29 -15.97 17.02
#